data_AF-A0A7L4GHU7-F1
#
_entry.id   AF-A0A7L4GHU7-F1
#
_cell.length_a   1.000
_cell.length_b   1.000
_cell.length_c   1.000
_cell.angle_alpha   90.00
_cell.angle_beta   90.00
_cell.angle_gamma   90.00
#
_symmetry.space_group_name_H-M   'P 1'
#
loop_
_entity.id
_entity.type
_entity.pdbx_description
1 polymer ?
#
loop_
_entity_poly.entity_id
_entity_poly.type
_entity_poly.pdbx_seq_one_letter_code
_entity_poly.pdbx_strand_id
1 'polypeptide(L)'
;KGTGKGPKGKKITLKIAKTSIRVTFDGGRRLDLSKMNITTFPNCILKLADIDELDLSKNMLKKIPSSIQNFQKLRWLDLHSNQLEELPEAIGTLQNLFYLNLSNNKLTSKTLPEGLNLLKNLHILNLGLNCLDSIPTSLGALKELRELGLFDNALTTIPNSVMNLPNLKKLNAKRNPFPDSKEDEEVDPIKRIETLHLVQEKELCSSCLKMCQDRRDKLNNLTLSQRECDSLSKTPSFPLLFTPNSPAKDNQEEWRVR
;
A
#
# COMPACT_ATOMS: atom_id res chain seq x y z
N LYS A 1 -19.05 40.64 -10.44
CA LYS A 1 -18.97 39.16 -10.33
C LYS A 1 -18.79 38.58 -11.74
N GLY A 2 -17.54 38.45 -12.20
CA GLY A 2 -17.24 37.88 -13.51
C GLY A 2 -17.31 36.36 -13.44
N THR A 3 -18.32 35.76 -14.06
CA THR A 3 -18.38 34.31 -14.27
C THR A 3 -17.40 33.95 -15.39
N GLY A 4 -16.14 33.72 -15.01
CA GLY A 4 -15.12 33.21 -15.92
C GLY A 4 -15.60 31.90 -16.53
N LYS A 5 -15.98 31.92 -17.81
CA LYS A 5 -16.25 30.71 -18.59
C LYS A 5 -14.96 29.91 -18.61
N GLY A 6 -14.93 28.80 -17.86
CA GLY A 6 -13.84 27.84 -17.92
C GLY A 6 -13.56 27.41 -19.37
N PRO A 7 -12.36 26.90 -19.67
CA PRO A 7 -11.96 26.55 -21.03
C PRO A 7 -13.00 25.64 -21.67
N LYS A 8 -13.58 26.11 -22.79
CA LYS A 8 -14.56 25.33 -23.56
C LYS A 8 -13.80 24.18 -24.23
N GLY A 9 -13.99 22.96 -23.72
CA GLY A 9 -13.38 21.76 -24.32
C GLY A 9 -13.83 21.51 -25.75
N LYS A 10 -13.04 20.73 -26.48
CA LYS A 10 -13.34 20.37 -27.88
C LYS A 10 -14.57 19.47 -27.91
N LYS A 11 -15.59 19.87 -28.67
CA LYS A 11 -16.75 19.01 -28.97
C LYS A 11 -16.35 18.01 -30.06
N ILE A 12 -16.55 16.72 -29.78
CA ILE A 12 -16.34 15.66 -30.78
C ILE A 12 -17.64 15.42 -31.53
N THR A 13 -17.56 15.49 -32.87
CA THR A 13 -18.68 15.12 -33.75
C THR A 13 -18.59 13.64 -34.11
N LEU A 14 -19.72 13.05 -34.52
CA LEU A 14 -19.73 11.65 -34.97
C LEU A 14 -18.81 11.41 -36.18
N LYS A 15 -18.64 12.42 -37.06
CA LYS A 15 -17.71 12.34 -38.20
C LYS A 15 -16.27 12.18 -37.72
N ILE A 16 -15.85 13.01 -36.75
CA ILE A 16 -14.51 12.93 -36.14
C ILE A 16 -14.32 11.57 -35.47
N ALA A 17 -15.31 11.12 -34.68
CA ALA A 17 -15.22 9.83 -34.01
C ALA A 17 -15.07 8.67 -35.02
N LYS A 18 -15.85 8.66 -36.10
CA LYS A 18 -15.74 7.63 -37.16
C LYS A 18 -14.38 7.65 -37.87
N THR A 19 -13.82 8.83 -38.14
CA THR A 19 -12.49 8.96 -38.78
C THR A 19 -11.34 8.59 -37.85
N SER A 20 -11.58 8.63 -36.53
CA SER A 20 -10.62 8.25 -35.49
C SER A 20 -10.59 6.73 -35.22
N ILE A 21 -11.45 5.94 -35.89
CA ILE A 21 -11.43 4.49 -35.75
C ILE A 21 -10.27 3.91 -36.57
N ARG A 22 -9.48 3.07 -35.94
CA ARG A 22 -8.38 2.30 -36.53
C ARG A 22 -8.64 0.81 -36.33
N VAL A 23 -8.07 -0.01 -37.19
CA VAL A 23 -8.07 -1.47 -37.04
C VAL A 23 -6.82 -1.86 -36.25
N THR A 24 -6.99 -2.67 -35.21
CA THR A 24 -5.89 -3.22 -34.40
C THR A 24 -5.25 -4.42 -35.11
N PHE A 25 -4.08 -4.84 -34.65
CA PHE A 25 -3.37 -5.97 -35.28
C PHE A 25 -4.15 -7.30 -35.23
N ASP A 26 -4.98 -7.48 -34.20
CA ASP A 26 -5.88 -8.63 -34.04
C ASP A 26 -7.21 -8.49 -34.82
N GLY A 27 -7.35 -7.45 -35.66
CA GLY A 27 -8.54 -7.20 -36.46
C GLY A 27 -9.69 -6.50 -35.72
N GLY A 28 -9.50 -6.14 -34.45
CA GLY A 28 -10.43 -5.35 -33.66
C GLY A 28 -10.49 -3.88 -34.09
N ARG A 29 -11.41 -3.12 -33.48
CA ARG A 29 -11.65 -1.70 -33.79
C ARG A 29 -11.28 -0.84 -32.59
N ARG A 30 -10.32 0.06 -32.80
CA ARG A 30 -9.87 1.03 -31.81
C ARG A 30 -10.38 2.43 -32.14
N LEU A 31 -11.12 3.03 -31.22
CA LEU A 31 -11.46 4.46 -31.28
C LEU A 31 -10.43 5.27 -30.49
N ASP A 32 -9.58 6.02 -31.20
CA ASP A 32 -8.57 6.88 -30.59
C ASP A 32 -9.03 8.35 -30.57
N LEU A 33 -9.37 8.81 -29.37
CA LEU A 33 -9.72 10.20 -29.07
C LEU A 33 -8.76 10.79 -28.01
N SER A 34 -7.53 10.27 -27.94
CA SER A 34 -6.51 10.75 -27.03
C SER A 34 -6.06 12.18 -27.38
N LYS A 35 -5.67 12.96 -26.37
CA LYS A 35 -5.10 14.32 -26.54
C LYS A 35 -5.98 15.28 -27.37
N MET A 36 -7.30 15.20 -27.22
CA MET A 36 -8.25 16.02 -28.00
C MET A 36 -8.83 17.21 -27.22
N ASN A 37 -8.35 17.48 -26.01
CA ASN A 37 -8.85 18.54 -25.12
C ASN A 37 -10.35 18.42 -24.83
N ILE A 38 -10.84 17.18 -24.69
CA ILE A 38 -12.24 16.88 -24.40
C ILE A 38 -12.51 17.15 -22.91
N THR A 39 -13.50 17.98 -22.59
CA THR A 39 -13.91 18.27 -21.19
C THR A 39 -15.12 17.47 -20.74
N THR A 40 -15.93 16.99 -21.68
CA THR A 40 -17.18 16.29 -21.42
C THR A 40 -17.25 15.06 -22.31
N PHE A 41 -17.69 13.93 -21.75
CA PHE A 41 -17.77 12.68 -22.50
C PHE A 41 -18.60 12.87 -23.79
N PRO A 42 -18.07 12.48 -24.95
CA PRO A 42 -18.71 12.76 -26.23
C PRO A 42 -19.83 11.74 -26.49
N ASN A 43 -21.05 11.99 -26.03
CA ASN A 43 -22.19 11.06 -26.17
C ASN A 43 -22.46 10.55 -27.60
N CYS A 44 -21.97 11.23 -28.64
CA CYS A 44 -22.03 10.72 -30.01
C CYS A 44 -21.30 9.38 -30.20
N ILE A 45 -20.27 9.08 -29.41
CA ILE A 45 -19.50 7.82 -29.51
C ILE A 45 -20.28 6.61 -29.01
N LEU A 46 -21.34 6.83 -28.22
CA LEU A 46 -22.22 5.75 -27.75
C LEU A 46 -22.94 5.02 -28.90
N LYS A 47 -22.99 5.63 -30.09
CA LYS A 47 -23.51 5.01 -31.32
C LYS A 47 -22.51 4.04 -31.98
N LEU A 48 -21.27 4.01 -31.49
CA LEU A 48 -20.18 3.18 -32.01
C LEU A 48 -19.92 2.01 -31.04
N ALA A 49 -20.98 1.28 -30.65
CA ALA A 49 -20.93 0.21 -29.65
C ALA A 49 -20.04 -0.99 -30.06
N ASP A 50 -19.72 -1.09 -31.35
CA ASP A 50 -18.93 -2.17 -31.96
C ASP A 50 -17.42 -1.85 -31.96
N ILE A 51 -16.89 -1.34 -30.84
CA ILE A 51 -15.45 -1.09 -30.67
C ILE A 51 -14.88 -2.03 -29.59
N ASP A 52 -13.65 -2.48 -29.83
CA ASP A 52 -12.89 -3.35 -28.93
C ASP A 52 -11.99 -2.53 -28.01
N GLU A 53 -11.49 -1.39 -28.52
CA GLU A 53 -10.55 -0.53 -27.81
C GLU A 53 -11.03 0.93 -27.82
N LEU A 54 -11.02 1.58 -26.66
CA LEU A 54 -11.38 2.99 -26.50
C LEU A 54 -10.26 3.74 -25.77
N ASP A 55 -9.66 4.70 -26.48
CA ASP A 55 -8.63 5.57 -25.93
C ASP A 55 -9.18 6.98 -25.79
N LEU A 56 -9.38 7.39 -24.54
CA LEU A 56 -9.80 8.73 -24.14
C LEU A 56 -8.72 9.41 -23.28
N SER A 57 -7.48 8.91 -23.34
CA SER A 57 -6.38 9.39 -22.51
C SER A 57 -5.97 10.84 -22.81
N LYS A 58 -5.32 11.49 -21.85
CA LYS A 58 -4.76 12.85 -21.98
C LYS A 58 -5.80 13.89 -22.39
N ASN A 59 -6.99 13.80 -21.79
CA ASN A 59 -8.08 14.76 -21.97
C ASN A 59 -8.36 15.47 -20.62
N MET A 60 -9.50 16.14 -20.50
CA MET A 60 -9.93 16.85 -19.29
C MET A 60 -11.30 16.34 -18.81
N LEU A 61 -11.56 15.04 -19.00
CA LEU A 61 -12.82 14.42 -18.58
C LEU A 61 -12.90 14.42 -17.05
N LYS A 62 -14.04 14.87 -16.52
CA LYS A 62 -14.32 14.83 -15.08
C LYS A 62 -15.17 13.63 -14.65
N LYS A 63 -16.00 13.13 -15.56
CA LYS A 63 -16.94 12.03 -15.32
C LYS A 63 -17.09 11.17 -16.56
N ILE A 64 -17.36 9.89 -16.36
CA ILE A 64 -17.78 8.94 -17.38
C ILE A 64 -19.27 8.64 -17.17
N PRO A 65 -20.12 8.72 -18.21
CA PRO A 65 -21.55 8.46 -18.06
C PRO A 65 -21.82 6.98 -17.86
N SER A 66 -22.94 6.65 -17.19
CA SER A 66 -23.42 5.27 -17.05
C SER A 66 -23.67 4.57 -18.39
N SER A 67 -23.94 5.34 -19.45
CA SER A 67 -24.06 4.82 -20.82
C SER A 67 -22.79 4.18 -21.38
N ILE A 68 -21.65 4.23 -20.66
CA ILE A 68 -20.45 3.44 -20.99
C ILE A 68 -20.77 1.94 -21.10
N GLN A 69 -21.81 1.46 -20.40
CA GLN A 69 -22.33 0.09 -20.54
C GLN A 69 -22.69 -0.29 -21.99
N ASN A 70 -22.88 0.66 -22.90
CA ASN A 70 -23.21 0.32 -24.30
C ASN A 70 -22.03 -0.35 -25.03
N PHE A 71 -20.79 -0.21 -24.54
CA PHE A 71 -19.61 -0.80 -25.16
C PHE A 71 -19.37 -2.24 -24.70
N GLN A 72 -20.35 -3.13 -24.91
CA GLN A 72 -20.32 -4.52 -24.42
C GLN A 72 -19.16 -5.36 -24.98
N LYS A 73 -18.59 -4.98 -26.13
CA LYS A 73 -17.43 -5.64 -26.74
C LYS A 73 -16.08 -5.10 -26.26
N LEU A 74 -16.08 -4.06 -25.42
CA LEU A 74 -14.85 -3.36 -25.05
C LEU A 74 -13.92 -4.27 -24.25
N ARG A 75 -12.69 -4.39 -24.74
CA ARG A 75 -11.58 -5.15 -24.15
C ARG A 75 -10.51 -4.23 -23.58
N TRP A 76 -10.35 -3.04 -24.15
CA TRP A 76 -9.32 -2.09 -23.76
C TRP A 76 -9.92 -0.71 -23.52
N LEU A 77 -9.79 -0.19 -22.30
CA LEU A 77 -10.24 1.16 -21.94
C LEU A 77 -9.08 1.95 -21.33
N ASP A 78 -8.64 2.98 -22.05
CA ASP A 78 -7.64 3.91 -21.55
C ASP A 78 -8.25 5.29 -21.26
N LEU A 79 -8.21 5.67 -19.98
CA LEU A 79 -8.71 6.92 -19.42
C LEU A 79 -7.61 7.69 -18.69
N HIS A 80 -6.35 7.34 -18.91
CA HIS A 80 -5.25 7.90 -18.16
C HIS A 80 -5.08 9.41 -18.40
N SER A 81 -4.56 10.15 -17.42
CA SER A 81 -4.32 11.60 -17.53
C SER A 81 -5.58 12.38 -17.90
N ASN A 82 -6.61 12.22 -17.08
CA ASN A 82 -7.85 12.99 -17.12
C ASN A 82 -8.06 13.68 -15.76
N GLN A 83 -9.27 14.16 -15.48
CA GLN A 83 -9.64 14.78 -14.20
C GLN A 83 -10.78 14.01 -13.53
N LEU A 84 -10.83 12.68 -13.72
CA LEU A 84 -11.93 11.86 -13.23
C LEU A 84 -11.99 11.89 -11.71
N GLU A 85 -13.12 12.31 -11.17
CA GLU A 85 -13.38 12.35 -9.72
C GLU A 85 -14.12 11.09 -9.26
N GLU A 86 -14.91 10.48 -10.15
CA GLU A 86 -15.68 9.27 -9.90
C GLU A 86 -15.75 8.39 -11.15
N LEU A 87 -16.01 7.10 -10.92
CA LEU A 87 -16.27 6.11 -11.97
C LEU A 87 -17.69 5.54 -11.78
N PRO A 88 -18.51 5.41 -12.84
CA PRO A 88 -19.87 4.92 -12.69
C PRO A 88 -19.90 3.42 -12.38
N GLU A 89 -20.88 2.98 -11.59
CA GLU A 89 -21.14 1.54 -11.32
C GLU A 89 -21.28 0.71 -12.60
N ALA A 90 -21.81 1.34 -13.66
CA ALA A 90 -21.95 0.75 -14.99
C ALA A 90 -20.64 0.23 -15.59
N ILE A 91 -19.46 0.64 -15.09
CA ILE A 91 -18.18 0.08 -15.54
C ILE A 91 -18.12 -1.43 -15.33
N GLY A 92 -18.75 -1.94 -14.26
CA GLY A 92 -18.77 -3.37 -13.94
C GLY A 92 -19.51 -4.23 -14.95
N THR A 93 -20.31 -3.61 -15.83
CA THR A 93 -21.02 -4.31 -16.91
C THR A 93 -20.12 -4.68 -18.08
N LEU A 94 -18.91 -4.11 -18.17
CA LEU A 94 -17.96 -4.36 -19.26
C LEU A 94 -17.19 -5.67 -19.03
N GLN A 95 -17.89 -6.80 -19.02
CA GLN A 95 -17.34 -8.10 -18.62
C GLN A 95 -16.20 -8.59 -19.51
N ASN A 96 -16.09 -8.09 -20.75
CA ASN A 96 -15.01 -8.41 -21.69
C ASN A 96 -13.75 -7.58 -21.47
N LEU A 97 -13.76 -6.63 -20.53
CA LEU A 97 -12.65 -5.71 -20.32
C LEU A 97 -11.42 -6.48 -19.79
N PHE A 98 -10.35 -6.40 -20.57
CA PHE A 98 -9.06 -7.04 -20.31
C PHE A 98 -8.07 -6.06 -19.68
N TYR A 99 -8.13 -4.78 -20.07
CA TYR A 99 -7.24 -3.72 -19.60
C TYR A 99 -8.04 -2.46 -19.28
N LEU A 100 -7.72 -1.89 -18.12
CA LEU A 100 -8.30 -0.64 -17.63
C LEU A 100 -7.20 0.25 -17.07
N ASN A 101 -6.99 1.41 -17.70
CA ASN A 101 -6.03 2.40 -17.23
C ASN A 101 -6.76 3.67 -16.78
N LEU A 102 -6.73 3.92 -15.47
CA LEU A 102 -7.31 5.07 -14.79
C LEU A 102 -6.23 5.93 -14.12
N SER A 103 -4.96 5.72 -14.48
CA SER A 103 -3.86 6.43 -13.84
C SER A 103 -3.86 7.92 -14.11
N ASN A 104 -3.30 8.72 -13.20
CA ASN A 104 -3.25 10.18 -13.30
C ASN A 104 -4.65 10.79 -13.43
N ASN A 105 -5.48 10.56 -12.40
CA ASN A 105 -6.83 11.11 -12.24
C ASN A 105 -7.00 11.64 -10.81
N LYS A 106 -8.24 11.90 -10.37
CA LYS A 106 -8.58 12.40 -9.03
C LYS A 106 -9.46 11.42 -8.27
N LEU A 107 -9.31 10.13 -8.52
CA LEU A 107 -10.12 9.09 -7.88
C LEU A 107 -9.73 8.95 -6.41
N THR A 108 -10.73 8.66 -5.58
CA THR A 108 -10.59 8.35 -4.16
C THR A 108 -11.18 6.97 -3.88
N SER A 109 -10.86 6.35 -2.75
CA SER A 109 -11.43 5.04 -2.38
C SER A 109 -12.95 5.01 -2.42
N LYS A 110 -13.60 6.10 -1.95
CA LYS A 110 -15.05 6.27 -1.91
C LYS A 110 -15.69 6.41 -3.28
N THR A 111 -14.92 6.80 -4.30
CA THR A 111 -15.42 7.03 -5.66
C THR A 111 -15.06 5.90 -6.62
N LEU A 112 -14.38 4.85 -6.13
CA LEU A 112 -14.25 3.59 -6.84
C LEU A 112 -15.55 2.77 -6.65
N PRO A 113 -16.26 2.43 -7.74
CA PRO A 113 -17.52 1.70 -7.66
C PRO A 113 -17.30 0.26 -7.23
N GLU A 114 -18.27 -0.32 -6.53
CA GLU A 114 -18.23 -1.73 -6.15
C GLU A 114 -18.21 -2.63 -7.38
N GLY A 115 -18.87 -2.20 -8.46
CA GLY A 115 -18.93 -2.88 -9.75
C GLY A 115 -17.57 -3.19 -10.39
N LEU A 116 -16.47 -2.57 -9.95
CA LEU A 116 -15.12 -2.98 -10.40
C LEU A 116 -14.85 -4.46 -10.11
N ASN A 117 -15.43 -5.03 -9.05
CA ASN A 117 -15.26 -6.44 -8.69
C ASN A 117 -15.89 -7.41 -9.72
N LEU A 118 -16.75 -6.92 -10.61
CA LEU A 118 -17.48 -7.72 -11.61
C LEU A 118 -16.65 -7.96 -12.88
N LEU A 119 -15.53 -7.25 -13.06
CA LEU A 119 -14.66 -7.32 -14.24
C LEU A 119 -13.79 -8.59 -14.23
N LYS A 120 -14.41 -9.77 -14.27
CA LYS A 120 -13.73 -11.07 -14.06
C LYS A 120 -12.62 -11.38 -15.07
N ASN A 121 -12.67 -10.79 -16.26
CA ASN A 121 -11.65 -10.96 -17.30
C ASN A 121 -10.52 -9.92 -17.24
N LEU A 122 -10.51 -9.01 -16.27
CA LEU A 122 -9.53 -7.95 -16.19
C LEU A 122 -8.15 -8.49 -15.81
N HIS A 123 -7.17 -8.25 -16.67
CA HIS A 123 -5.79 -8.68 -16.49
C HIS A 123 -4.88 -7.55 -16.04
N ILE A 124 -5.16 -6.32 -16.46
CA ILE A 124 -4.34 -5.15 -16.17
C ILE A 124 -5.24 -4.04 -15.64
N LEU A 125 -4.93 -3.58 -14.42
CA LEU A 125 -5.59 -2.46 -13.79
C LEU A 125 -4.53 -1.46 -13.33
N ASN A 126 -4.62 -0.22 -13.81
CA ASN A 126 -3.74 0.85 -13.37
C ASN A 126 -4.53 1.98 -12.73
N LEU A 127 -4.32 2.17 -11.43
CA LEU A 127 -4.90 3.20 -10.58
C LEU A 127 -3.84 4.15 -10.02
N GLY A 128 -2.60 4.10 -10.52
CA GLY A 128 -1.52 4.96 -10.02
C GLY A 128 -1.77 6.45 -10.25
N LEU A 129 -1.08 7.34 -9.52
CA LEU A 129 -1.27 8.79 -9.61
C LEU A 129 -2.74 9.18 -9.40
N ASN A 130 -3.34 8.73 -8.30
CA ASN A 130 -4.67 9.13 -7.88
C ASN A 130 -4.61 9.61 -6.41
N CYS A 131 -5.77 9.75 -5.76
CA CYS A 131 -5.89 10.16 -4.37
C CYS A 131 -6.50 9.02 -3.52
N LEU A 132 -6.12 7.77 -3.79
CA LEU A 132 -6.63 6.61 -3.06
C LEU A 132 -5.99 6.53 -1.67
N ASP A 133 -6.80 6.54 -0.61
CA ASP A 133 -6.36 6.32 0.78
C ASP A 133 -6.41 4.84 1.18
N SER A 134 -7.20 4.05 0.46
CA SER A 134 -7.44 2.63 0.70
C SER A 134 -7.88 1.96 -0.60
N ILE A 135 -7.70 0.64 -0.65
CA ILE A 135 -8.16 -0.21 -1.75
C ILE A 135 -9.29 -1.11 -1.21
N PRO A 136 -10.45 -1.19 -1.88
CA PRO A 136 -11.53 -2.02 -1.41
C PRO A 136 -11.15 -3.51 -1.48
N THR A 137 -11.52 -4.27 -0.45
CA THR A 137 -11.28 -5.73 -0.38
C THR A 137 -11.92 -6.48 -1.54
N SER A 138 -13.00 -5.92 -2.12
CA SER A 138 -13.73 -6.45 -3.27
C SER A 138 -12.87 -6.59 -4.53
N LEU A 139 -11.77 -5.84 -4.67
CA LEU A 139 -10.81 -6.03 -5.78
C LEU A 139 -10.12 -7.40 -5.75
N GLY A 140 -10.10 -8.07 -4.60
CA GLY A 140 -9.67 -9.47 -4.48
C GLY A 140 -10.55 -10.46 -5.28
N ALA A 141 -11.70 -10.01 -5.79
CA ALA A 141 -12.56 -10.83 -6.65
C ALA A 141 -12.08 -10.92 -8.11
N LEU A 142 -11.06 -10.14 -8.50
CA LEU A 142 -10.46 -10.10 -9.84
C LEU A 142 -9.39 -11.18 -10.02
N LYS A 143 -9.82 -12.44 -10.06
CA LYS A 143 -8.92 -13.61 -10.04
C LYS A 143 -7.97 -13.69 -11.23
N GLU A 144 -8.31 -13.08 -12.36
CA GLU A 144 -7.48 -13.06 -13.57
C GLU A 144 -6.48 -11.90 -13.61
N LEU A 145 -6.48 -11.02 -12.59
CA LEU A 145 -5.62 -9.85 -12.58
C LEU A 145 -4.14 -10.25 -12.47
N ARG A 146 -3.34 -9.77 -13.42
CA ARG A 146 -1.90 -10.07 -13.54
C ARG A 146 -1.03 -8.88 -13.21
N GLU A 147 -1.49 -7.67 -13.53
CA GLU A 147 -0.75 -6.45 -13.28
C GLU A 147 -1.64 -5.41 -12.59
N LEU A 148 -1.18 -4.92 -11.43
CA LEU A 148 -1.85 -3.90 -10.64
C LEU A 148 -0.91 -2.72 -10.35
N GLY A 149 -1.27 -1.55 -10.87
CA GLY A 149 -0.59 -0.30 -10.60
C GLY A 149 -1.32 0.53 -9.54
N LEU A 150 -0.67 0.80 -8.42
CA LEU A 150 -1.16 1.60 -7.29
C LEU A 150 -0.19 2.73 -6.89
N PHE A 151 0.89 2.92 -7.65
CA PHE A 151 1.94 3.87 -7.34
C PHE A 151 1.41 5.31 -7.21
N ASP A 152 2.03 6.14 -6.39
CA ASP A 152 1.61 7.54 -6.21
C ASP A 152 0.13 7.69 -5.81
N ASN A 153 -0.18 7.13 -4.65
CA ASN A 153 -1.45 7.31 -3.98
C ASN A 153 -1.19 7.64 -2.50
N ALA A 154 -2.24 7.64 -1.67
CA ALA A 154 -2.17 7.88 -0.23
C ALA A 154 -2.42 6.57 0.56
N LEU A 155 -2.06 5.42 0.00
CA LEU A 155 -2.31 4.11 0.63
C LEU A 155 -1.42 3.88 1.84
N THR A 156 -2.01 3.50 2.96
CA THR A 156 -1.28 3.08 4.17
C THR A 156 -1.20 1.56 4.30
N THR A 157 -2.09 0.81 3.65
CA THR A 157 -2.08 -0.65 3.60
C THR A 157 -2.60 -1.15 2.26
N ILE A 158 -2.29 -2.41 1.95
CA ILE A 158 -2.90 -3.15 0.84
C ILE A 158 -3.65 -4.33 1.45
N PRO A 159 -4.96 -4.53 1.16
CA PRO A 159 -5.69 -5.65 1.72
C PRO A 159 -5.09 -7.00 1.34
N ASN A 160 -5.11 -7.96 2.28
CA ASN A 160 -4.66 -9.33 2.03
C ASN A 160 -5.38 -9.99 0.84
N SER A 161 -6.63 -9.61 0.57
CA SER A 161 -7.38 -10.12 -0.58
C SER A 161 -6.76 -9.74 -1.93
N VAL A 162 -6.08 -8.59 -2.01
CA VAL A 162 -5.36 -8.13 -3.20
C VAL A 162 -3.95 -8.73 -3.24
N MET A 163 -3.29 -8.82 -2.09
CA MET A 163 -1.96 -9.44 -1.98
C MET A 163 -1.98 -10.94 -2.34
N ASN A 164 -3.08 -11.64 -2.04
CA ASN A 164 -3.25 -13.07 -2.28
C ASN A 164 -3.95 -13.38 -3.61
N LEU A 165 -3.98 -12.44 -4.56
CA LEU A 165 -4.54 -12.70 -5.89
C LEU A 165 -3.74 -13.79 -6.61
N PRO A 166 -4.40 -14.86 -7.11
CA PRO A 166 -3.71 -16.09 -7.54
C PRO A 166 -2.84 -15.90 -8.78
N ASN A 167 -3.19 -14.96 -9.66
CA ASN A 167 -2.52 -14.73 -10.93
C ASN A 167 -1.71 -13.43 -10.97
N LEU A 168 -1.57 -12.72 -9.84
CA LEU A 168 -0.91 -11.42 -9.80
C LEU A 168 0.61 -11.58 -9.95
N LYS A 169 1.16 -11.04 -11.04
CA LYS A 169 2.60 -11.12 -11.38
C LYS A 169 3.34 -9.83 -11.09
N LYS A 170 2.67 -8.68 -11.19
CA LYS A 170 3.27 -7.36 -10.98
C LYS A 170 2.36 -6.51 -10.12
N LEU A 171 2.88 -6.07 -8.99
CA LEU A 171 2.25 -5.09 -8.11
C LEU A 171 3.20 -3.90 -7.96
N ASN A 172 2.79 -2.73 -8.45
CA ASN A 172 3.56 -1.50 -8.24
C ASN A 172 2.81 -0.59 -7.27
N ALA A 173 3.22 -0.59 -6.01
CA ALA A 173 2.66 0.27 -4.97
C ALA A 173 3.65 1.34 -4.47
N LYS A 174 4.71 1.64 -5.24
CA LYS A 174 5.74 2.63 -4.84
C LYS A 174 5.14 4.02 -4.61
N ARG A 175 5.81 4.85 -3.80
CA ARG A 175 5.37 6.23 -3.49
C ARG A 175 3.97 6.26 -2.87
N ASN A 176 3.75 5.40 -1.88
CA ASN A 176 2.60 5.43 -0.98
C ASN A 176 3.12 5.54 0.47
N PRO A 177 2.38 6.19 1.37
CA PRO A 177 2.73 6.34 2.78
C PRO A 177 2.48 5.03 3.56
N PHE A 178 3.08 3.93 3.12
CA PHE A 178 3.09 2.70 3.92
C PHE A 178 3.87 2.98 5.21
N PRO A 179 3.38 2.51 6.37
CA PRO A 179 4.14 2.62 7.61
C PRO A 179 5.48 1.94 7.38
N ASP A 180 6.57 2.65 7.69
CA ASP A 180 7.88 2.03 7.79
C ASP A 180 7.75 0.85 8.73
N SER A 181 8.30 -0.30 8.35
CA SER A 181 8.30 -1.54 9.13
C SER A 181 9.18 -1.42 10.40
N LYS A 182 9.11 -0.31 11.12
CA LYS A 182 9.90 0.02 12.30
C LYS A 182 8.98 0.29 13.48
N GLU A 183 8.30 -0.77 13.90
CA GLU A 183 8.00 -1.01 15.30
C GLU A 183 8.43 -2.45 15.60
N ASP A 184 9.70 -2.75 15.34
CA ASP A 184 10.43 -3.56 16.30
C ASP A 184 10.50 -2.69 17.56
N GLU A 185 9.42 -2.66 18.34
CA GLU A 185 9.59 -2.37 19.75
C GLU A 185 10.60 -3.42 20.23
N GLU A 186 11.83 -3.01 20.48
CA GLU A 186 12.68 -3.70 21.44
C GLU A 186 11.84 -3.76 22.71
N VAL A 187 11.08 -4.85 22.85
CA VAL A 187 10.44 -5.20 24.10
C VAL A 187 11.61 -5.45 25.04
N ASP A 188 12.02 -4.40 25.78
CA ASP A 188 13.00 -4.52 26.85
C ASP A 188 12.46 -5.62 27.77
N PRO A 189 13.07 -6.83 27.80
CA PRO A 189 12.55 -7.94 28.57
C PRO A 189 12.67 -7.67 30.08
N ILE A 190 13.35 -6.59 30.46
CA ILE A 190 13.60 -6.19 31.83
C ILE A 190 12.45 -5.30 32.29
N LYS A 191 11.51 -5.88 33.06
CA LYS A 191 10.62 -5.10 33.93
C LYS A 191 11.48 -4.27 34.88
N ARG A 192 11.70 -3.00 34.56
CA ARG A 192 12.30 -2.03 35.50
C ARG A 192 11.34 -1.85 36.66
N ILE A 193 11.71 -2.38 37.81
CA ILE A 193 10.97 -2.18 39.06
C ILE A 193 11.11 -0.70 39.42
N GLU A 194 10.00 0.02 39.54
CA GLU A 194 9.99 1.47 39.74
C GLU A 194 10.60 1.90 41.10
N THR A 195 10.73 0.99 42.07
CA THR A 195 11.35 1.29 43.36
C THR A 195 12.06 0.08 43.98
N LEU A 196 13.36 0.22 44.27
CA LEU A 196 14.15 -0.69 45.10
C LEU A 196 14.28 -0.09 46.50
N HIS A 197 13.71 -0.74 47.51
CA HIS A 197 13.88 -0.34 48.91
C HIS A 197 14.95 -1.22 49.57
N LEU A 198 16.06 -0.62 49.97
CA LEU A 198 17.10 -1.29 50.77
C LEU A 198 16.70 -1.20 52.25
N VAL A 199 16.44 -2.35 52.88
CA VAL A 199 16.11 -2.46 54.30
C VAL A 199 17.32 -3.02 55.05
N GLN A 200 17.74 -2.35 56.13
CA GLN A 200 18.81 -2.86 56.99
C GLN A 200 18.31 -4.06 57.82
N GLU A 201 19.16 -5.05 58.07
CA GLU A 201 18.77 -6.29 58.77
C GLU A 201 18.16 -6.03 60.16
N LYS A 202 18.61 -4.96 60.82
CA LYS A 202 18.12 -4.53 62.14
C LYS A 202 16.65 -4.06 62.14
N GLU A 203 16.13 -3.67 60.98
CA GLU A 203 14.76 -3.17 60.81
C GLU A 203 13.77 -4.32 60.48
N LEU A 204 14.26 -5.55 60.32
CA LEU A 204 13.44 -6.73 60.05
C LEU A 204 13.13 -7.47 61.35
N CYS A 205 11.86 -7.88 61.53
CA CYS A 205 11.55 -8.84 62.59
C CYS A 205 12.18 -10.21 62.29
N SER A 206 12.38 -11.04 63.31
CA SER A 206 13.06 -12.34 63.20
C SER A 206 12.47 -13.27 62.13
N SER A 207 11.14 -13.25 61.95
CA SER A 207 10.45 -14.02 60.91
C SER A 207 10.76 -13.51 59.49
N CYS A 208 10.72 -12.20 59.28
CA CYS A 208 11.03 -11.58 57.99
C CYS A 208 12.51 -11.73 57.61
N LEU A 209 13.41 -11.58 58.59
CA LEU A 209 14.85 -11.78 58.38
C LEU A 209 15.14 -13.22 57.90
N LYS A 210 14.56 -14.22 58.56
CA LYS A 210 14.71 -15.63 58.17
C LYS A 210 14.17 -15.90 56.77
N MET A 211 12.98 -15.37 56.45
CA MET A 211 12.39 -15.53 55.12
C MET A 211 13.25 -14.87 54.02
N CYS A 212 13.86 -13.72 54.29
CA CYS A 212 14.78 -13.05 53.37
C CYS A 212 16.09 -13.82 53.18
N GLN A 213 16.66 -14.39 54.27
CA GLN A 213 17.85 -15.24 54.22
C GLN A 213 17.59 -16.52 53.40
N ASP A 214 16.49 -17.22 53.67
CA ASP A 214 16.11 -18.44 52.94
C ASP A 214 15.95 -18.19 51.43
N ARG A 215 15.37 -17.03 51.05
CA ARG A 215 15.23 -16.64 49.63
C ARG A 215 16.57 -16.30 49.00
N ARG A 216 17.48 -15.63 49.74
CA ARG A 216 18.83 -15.30 49.29
C ARG A 216 19.65 -16.57 49.06
N ASP A 217 19.57 -17.54 49.97
CA ASP A 217 20.30 -18.81 49.87
C ASP A 217 19.80 -19.65 48.68
N LYS A 218 18.48 -19.67 48.44
CA LYS A 218 17.91 -20.29 47.22
C LYS A 218 18.44 -19.66 45.94
N LEU A 219 18.55 -18.33 45.89
CA LEU A 219 19.09 -17.63 44.72
C LEU A 219 20.58 -17.96 44.51
N ASN A 220 21.37 -17.95 45.58
CA ASN A 220 22.79 -18.30 45.52
C ASN A 220 23.00 -19.74 45.05
N ASN A 221 22.17 -20.68 45.48
CA ASN A 221 22.23 -22.08 45.03
C ASN A 221 21.88 -22.24 43.54
N LEU A 222 20.90 -21.49 43.02
CA LEU A 222 20.60 -21.45 41.58
C LEU A 222 21.75 -20.85 40.75
N THR A 223 22.48 -19.90 41.33
CA THR A 223 23.62 -19.25 40.66
C THR A 223 24.85 -20.18 40.62
N LEU A 224 25.00 -21.04 41.62
CA LEU A 224 26.05 -22.06 41.67
C LEU A 224 25.78 -23.21 40.68
N SER A 225 24.52 -23.65 40.53
CA SER A 225 24.17 -24.69 39.55
C SER A 225 24.28 -24.21 38.09
N GLN A 226 24.07 -22.92 37.82
CA GLN A 226 24.34 -22.33 36.50
C GLN A 226 25.84 -22.26 36.17
N ARG A 227 26.70 -22.03 37.17
CA ARG A 227 28.17 -22.00 36.95
C ARG A 227 28.77 -23.37 36.63
N GLU A 228 28.15 -24.47 37.05
CA GLU A 228 28.61 -25.81 36.68
C GLU A 228 28.32 -26.14 35.20
N CYS A 229 27.23 -25.59 34.63
CA CYS A 229 26.88 -25.75 33.21
C CYS A 229 27.70 -24.86 32.24
N ASP A 230 28.28 -23.75 32.70
CA ASP A 230 29.05 -22.82 31.85
C ASP A 230 30.52 -23.21 31.63
N SER A 231 30.97 -24.36 32.14
CA SER A 231 32.35 -24.85 31.95
C SER A 231 32.64 -25.42 30.54
N LEU A 232 31.65 -25.45 29.64
CA LEU A 232 31.81 -25.94 28.26
C LEU A 232 31.09 -25.06 27.22
N SER A 233 31.38 -23.76 27.13
CA SER A 233 31.34 -23.09 25.81
C SER A 233 32.14 -21.78 25.76
N LYS A 234 33.10 -21.80 24.84
CA LYS A 234 33.87 -20.71 24.20
C LYS A 234 33.57 -19.27 24.64
N THR A 235 34.60 -18.62 25.17
CA THR A 235 34.74 -17.16 25.27
C THR A 235 34.37 -16.47 23.95
N PRO A 236 33.38 -15.55 23.91
CA PRO A 236 33.20 -14.68 22.75
C PRO A 236 34.29 -13.60 22.78
N SER A 237 35.27 -13.74 21.88
CA SER A 237 36.25 -12.69 21.57
C SER A 237 35.58 -11.70 20.61
N PHE A 238 35.53 -10.41 20.98
CA PHE A 238 35.04 -9.32 20.12
C PHE A 238 36.22 -8.44 19.65
N PRO A 239 36.82 -8.70 18.48
CA PRO A 239 38.07 -8.05 18.07
C PRO A 239 37.91 -6.64 17.49
N LEU A 240 36.70 -6.05 17.53
CA LEU A 240 36.39 -4.80 16.80
C LEU A 240 35.98 -3.60 17.68
N LEU A 241 36.12 -3.70 19.01
CA LEU A 241 35.76 -2.60 19.93
C LEU A 241 36.94 -1.70 20.35
N PHE A 242 38.10 -1.81 19.71
CA PHE A 242 39.22 -0.89 19.95
C PHE A 242 39.30 0.16 18.84
N THR A 243 38.50 1.22 18.97
CA THR A 243 38.78 2.49 18.32
C THR A 243 39.52 3.41 19.31
N PRO A 244 40.44 4.29 18.86
CA PRO A 244 41.42 4.94 19.75
C PRO A 244 40.86 5.99 20.73
N ASN A 245 39.55 6.28 20.71
CA ASN A 245 38.92 7.35 21.50
C ASN A 245 37.73 6.85 22.35
N SER A 246 37.83 5.66 22.93
CA SER A 246 36.86 5.24 23.95
C SER A 246 37.28 5.77 25.33
N PRO A 247 36.43 6.52 26.05
CA PRO A 247 36.73 7.04 27.39
C PRO A 247 36.73 5.92 28.46
N ALA A 248 36.53 4.66 28.07
CA ALA A 248 36.42 3.52 28.96
C ALA A 248 37.74 3.07 29.61
N LYS A 249 38.89 3.68 29.27
CA LYS A 249 40.18 3.30 29.87
C LYS A 249 40.45 3.90 31.24
N ASP A 250 39.83 5.03 31.58
CA ASP A 250 40.27 5.79 32.76
C ASP A 250 39.53 5.45 34.06
N ASN A 251 38.52 4.57 34.04
CA ASN A 251 37.68 4.30 35.22
C ASN A 251 37.88 2.94 35.91
N GLN A 252 38.88 2.13 35.53
CA GLN A 252 39.11 0.84 36.20
C GLN A 252 40.00 0.91 37.44
N GLU A 253 40.75 1.99 37.65
CA GLU A 253 41.61 2.13 38.86
C GLU A 253 40.89 2.81 40.03
N GLU A 254 39.88 3.66 39.80
CA GLU A 254 39.17 4.37 40.89
C GLU A 254 38.27 3.46 41.75
N TRP A 255 37.87 2.28 41.26
CA TRP A 255 36.91 1.40 41.96
C TRP A 255 37.55 0.37 42.89
N ARG A 256 38.88 0.37 43.07
CA ARG A 256 39.56 -0.62 43.93
C ARG A 256 39.80 -0.22 45.38
N VAL A 257 39.44 1.00 45.81
CA VAL A 257 39.57 1.36 47.22
C VAL A 257 38.37 2.18 47.70
N ARG A 258 37.39 1.48 48.29
CA ARG A 258 36.78 1.79 49.59
C ARG A 258 35.74 0.74 49.98
#